data_AF-A0A9E0XTM0-F1
#
_entry.id   AF-A0A9E0XTM0-F1
#
_cell.length_a   1.000
_cell.length_b   1.000
_cell.length_c   1.000
_cell.angle_alpha   90.00
_cell.angle_beta   90.00
_cell.angle_gamma   90.00
#
_symmetry.space_group_name_H-M   'P 1'
#
loop_
_entity.id
_entity.type
_entity.pdbx_description
1 polymer ?
#
loop_
_entity_poly.entity_id
_entity_poly.type
_entity_poly.pdbx_seq_one_letter_code
_entity_poly.pdbx_strand_id
1 'polypeptide(L)'
;MLTFCNPINISYQPFNKNARSAADPVVVPFKGKYYLFGSLYKGGTLGYWASEDLVKWKLIPFPDSILGEILNKDGEAYAPGLVAIDGFIYYARLDGSVAIRTSNPDNPDSWELFSKKAFAGFDPAYFLDDDGKLYNYSGALESNVVQLDKSDFSAMGKTRKQLTPKTKTAEVLSRQSYGLYW
;
A
#
# COMPACT_ATOMS: atom_id res chain seq x y z
N MET A 1 -15.52 -19.23 18.45
CA MET A 1 -14.50 -18.23 18.06
C MET A 1 -13.21 -18.99 17.79
N LEU A 2 -12.76 -19.06 16.53
CA LEU A 2 -11.44 -19.59 16.23
C LEU A 2 -10.42 -18.45 16.38
N THR A 3 -9.47 -18.61 17.29
CA THR A 3 -8.27 -17.77 17.35
C THR A 3 -7.24 -18.32 16.37
N PHE A 4 -6.40 -17.45 15.80
CA PHE A 4 -5.24 -17.84 14.99
C PHE A 4 -3.96 -17.37 15.67
N CYS A 5 -2.84 -18.01 15.36
CA CYS A 5 -1.50 -17.59 15.81
C CYS A 5 -0.73 -16.99 14.64
N ASN A 6 -0.10 -15.85 14.87
CA ASN A 6 0.89 -15.30 13.95
C ASN A 6 2.18 -16.14 13.97
N PRO A 7 2.96 -16.15 12.88
CA PRO A 7 2.71 -15.46 11.61
C PRO A 7 1.62 -16.14 10.77
N ILE A 8 0.79 -15.35 10.07
CA ILE A 8 -0.21 -15.88 9.13
C ILE A 8 0.47 -16.76 8.08
N ASN A 9 -0.18 -17.84 7.63
CA ASN A 9 0.44 -18.77 6.69
C ASN A 9 0.30 -18.29 5.24
N ILE A 10 1.26 -17.50 4.78
CA ILE A 10 1.38 -17.03 3.39
C ILE A 10 2.71 -17.47 2.77
N SER A 11 2.79 -17.36 1.45
CA SER A 11 4.02 -17.60 0.67
C SER A 11 5.03 -16.45 0.88
N TYR A 12 5.54 -16.31 2.10
CA TYR A 12 6.53 -15.27 2.45
C TYR A 12 7.74 -15.33 1.51
N GLN A 13 8.25 -14.14 1.19
CA GLN A 13 9.36 -13.95 0.28
C GLN A 13 10.67 -14.36 0.98
N PRO A 14 11.61 -15.06 0.33
CA PRO A 14 12.91 -15.33 0.92
C PRO A 14 13.71 -14.03 1.07
N PHE A 15 14.13 -13.69 2.29
CA PHE A 15 14.92 -12.50 2.59
C PHE A 15 16.25 -12.90 3.22
N ASN A 16 17.36 -12.67 2.51
CA ASN A 16 18.66 -13.24 2.84
C ASN A 16 18.61 -14.77 3.02
N LYS A 17 19.67 -15.39 3.56
CA LYS A 17 19.75 -16.86 3.69
C LYS A 17 18.83 -17.45 4.76
N ASN A 18 18.43 -16.65 5.76
CA ASN A 18 17.86 -17.17 7.01
C ASN A 18 16.52 -16.53 7.38
N ALA A 19 15.96 -15.62 6.58
CA ALA A 19 14.72 -14.94 6.90
C ALA A 19 13.72 -15.04 5.76
N ARG A 20 12.45 -14.79 6.10
CA ARG A 20 11.36 -14.60 5.15
C ARG A 20 10.75 -13.23 5.41
N SER A 21 10.36 -12.51 4.37
CA SER A 21 9.79 -11.16 4.45
C SER A 21 8.43 -11.10 3.77
N ALA A 22 7.54 -10.33 4.38
CA ALA A 22 6.36 -9.75 3.78
C ALA A 22 6.07 -8.48 4.60
N ALA A 23 6.63 -7.36 4.14
CA ALA A 23 6.56 -6.08 4.83
C ALA A 23 5.40 -5.24 4.30
N ASP A 24 5.01 -4.25 5.10
CA ASP A 24 4.03 -3.22 4.77
C ASP A 24 2.68 -3.80 4.29
N PRO A 25 2.07 -4.73 5.06
CA PRO A 25 0.86 -5.41 4.63
C PRO A 25 -0.32 -4.44 4.57
N VAL A 26 -1.03 -4.45 3.44
CA VAL A 26 -2.31 -3.76 3.28
C VAL A 26 -3.35 -4.76 2.80
N VAL A 27 -4.46 -4.86 3.53
CA VAL A 27 -5.60 -5.73 3.18
C VAL A 27 -6.76 -4.86 2.74
N VAL A 28 -7.36 -5.18 1.59
CA VAL A 28 -8.58 -4.52 1.11
C VAL A 28 -9.72 -5.55 0.96
N PRO A 29 -10.90 -5.30 1.56
CA PRO A 29 -12.10 -6.07 1.25
C PRO A 29 -12.66 -5.65 -0.11
N PHE A 30 -12.94 -6.61 -0.98
CA PHE A 30 -13.47 -6.34 -2.31
C PHE A 30 -14.30 -7.52 -2.82
N LYS A 31 -15.54 -7.23 -3.26
CA LYS A 31 -16.48 -8.22 -3.82
C LYS A 31 -16.60 -9.53 -3.02
N GLY A 32 -16.67 -9.42 -1.69
CA GLY A 32 -16.86 -10.56 -0.78
C GLY A 32 -15.59 -11.33 -0.42
N LYS A 33 -14.41 -10.86 -0.84
CA LYS A 33 -13.10 -11.43 -0.49
C LYS A 33 -12.18 -10.37 0.10
N TYR A 34 -11.03 -10.81 0.59
CA TYR A 34 -9.95 -9.98 1.11
C TYR A 34 -8.71 -10.16 0.23
N TYR A 35 -8.07 -9.05 -0.12
CA TYR A 35 -6.85 -9.05 -0.91
C TYR A 35 -5.72 -8.39 -0.11
N LEU A 36 -4.67 -9.15 0.17
CA LEU A 36 -3.49 -8.74 0.91
C LEU A 36 -2.36 -8.44 -0.06
N PHE A 37 -1.80 -7.25 0.05
CA PHE A 37 -0.62 -6.79 -0.68
C PHE A 37 0.49 -6.50 0.32
N GLY A 38 1.72 -6.64 -0.12
CA GLY A 38 2.89 -6.22 0.63
C GLY A 38 3.97 -5.75 -0.32
N SER A 39 5.08 -5.33 0.27
CA SER A 39 6.26 -4.92 -0.45
C SER A 39 6.78 -6.01 -1.41
N LEU A 40 7.17 -5.60 -2.62
CA LEU A 40 7.67 -6.46 -3.69
C LEU A 40 9.14 -6.17 -3.97
N TYR A 41 9.91 -7.21 -4.28
CA TYR A 41 11.25 -7.08 -4.84
C TYR A 41 11.57 -8.27 -5.76
N LYS A 42 12.45 -8.03 -6.73
CA LYS A 42 12.91 -9.05 -7.67
C LYS A 42 13.61 -10.20 -6.92
N GLY A 43 13.17 -11.43 -7.18
CA GLY A 43 13.62 -12.62 -6.45
C GLY A 43 12.76 -12.97 -5.22
N GLY A 44 11.76 -12.15 -4.91
CA GLY A 44 10.70 -12.44 -3.94
C GLY A 44 9.39 -12.87 -4.60
N THR A 45 8.30 -12.76 -3.84
CA THR A 45 6.93 -13.01 -4.31
C THR A 45 6.40 -11.77 -5.03
N LEU A 46 6.30 -11.83 -6.35
CA LEU A 46 5.85 -10.74 -7.22
C LEU A 46 4.34 -10.81 -7.46
N GLY A 47 3.54 -10.58 -6.41
CA GLY A 47 2.09 -10.75 -6.44
C GLY A 47 1.41 -10.32 -5.16
N TYR A 48 0.17 -10.78 -4.98
CA TYR A 48 -0.69 -10.50 -3.84
C TYR A 48 -1.49 -11.74 -3.46
N TRP A 49 -2.15 -11.75 -2.31
CA TRP A 49 -2.89 -12.91 -1.83
C TRP A 49 -4.39 -12.64 -1.73
N ALA A 50 -5.22 -13.59 -2.13
CA ALA A 50 -6.66 -13.55 -1.94
C ALA A 50 -7.09 -14.52 -0.83
N SER A 51 -8.10 -14.11 -0.04
CA SER A 51 -8.70 -14.92 1.00
C SER A 51 -10.21 -14.66 1.12
N GLU A 52 -10.96 -15.69 1.49
CA GLU A 52 -12.38 -15.58 1.83
C GLU A 52 -12.61 -15.44 3.35
N ASP A 53 -11.62 -15.83 4.16
CA ASP A 53 -11.77 -16.01 5.61
C ASP A 53 -10.66 -15.34 6.45
N LEU A 54 -9.73 -14.62 5.82
CA LEU A 54 -8.51 -14.04 6.40
C LEU A 54 -7.51 -15.06 6.99
N VAL A 55 -7.79 -16.36 6.85
CA VAL A 55 -6.96 -17.46 7.40
C VAL A 55 -6.21 -18.18 6.29
N LYS A 56 -6.91 -18.55 5.22
CA LYS A 56 -6.34 -19.25 4.06
C LYS A 56 -6.13 -18.26 2.94
N TRP A 57 -4.91 -18.21 2.44
CA TRP A 57 -4.47 -17.24 1.46
C TRP A 57 -3.96 -17.95 0.20
N LYS A 58 -4.43 -17.52 -0.96
CA LYS A 58 -3.97 -17.98 -2.27
C LYS A 58 -3.13 -16.89 -2.92
N LEU A 59 -1.88 -17.20 -3.27
CA LEU A 59 -1.03 -16.30 -4.04
C LEU A 59 -1.58 -16.13 -5.47
N ILE A 60 -1.64 -14.89 -5.93
CA ILE A 60 -1.94 -14.47 -7.29
C ILE A 60 -0.75 -13.63 -7.78
N PRO A 61 0.05 -14.13 -8.74
CA PRO A 61 1.20 -13.40 -9.26
C PRO A 61 0.75 -12.24 -10.14
N PHE A 62 1.48 -11.12 -10.11
CA PHE A 62 1.32 -10.09 -11.13
C PHE A 62 1.92 -10.56 -12.46
N PRO A 63 1.31 -10.20 -13.61
CA PRO A 63 1.93 -10.45 -14.91
C PRO A 63 3.12 -9.50 -15.15
N ASP A 64 4.06 -9.92 -15.99
CA ASP A 64 5.27 -9.14 -16.32
C ASP A 64 4.95 -7.74 -16.86
N SER A 65 3.83 -7.60 -17.59
CA SER A 65 3.34 -6.31 -18.10
C SER A 65 3.10 -5.30 -16.98
N ILE A 66 2.57 -5.74 -15.85
CA ILE A 66 2.28 -4.89 -14.69
C ILE A 66 3.52 -4.69 -13.84
N LEU A 67 4.34 -5.73 -13.68
CA LEU A 67 5.62 -5.61 -12.99
C LEU A 67 6.52 -4.57 -13.67
N GLY A 68 6.50 -4.49 -15.00
CA GLY A 68 7.19 -3.45 -15.77
C GLY A 68 6.71 -2.02 -15.50
N GLU A 69 5.48 -1.83 -15.02
CA GLU A 69 4.93 -0.52 -14.64
C GLU A 69 5.22 -0.17 -13.17
N ILE A 70 5.13 -1.15 -12.26
CA ILE A 70 5.18 -0.87 -10.81
C ILE A 70 6.55 -1.09 -10.16
N LEU A 71 7.45 -1.89 -10.72
CA LEU A 71 8.79 -2.05 -10.15
C LEU A 71 9.69 -0.87 -10.50
N ASN A 72 10.55 -0.46 -9.56
CA ASN A 72 11.54 0.58 -9.80
C ASN A 72 12.72 0.01 -10.59
N LYS A 73 13.71 0.85 -10.91
CA LYS A 73 14.92 0.42 -11.63
C LYS A 73 15.71 -0.70 -10.93
N ASP A 74 15.54 -0.83 -9.62
CA ASP A 74 16.20 -1.84 -8.77
C ASP A 74 15.33 -3.11 -8.62
N GLY A 75 14.14 -3.13 -9.24
CA GLY A 75 13.22 -4.27 -9.23
C GLY A 75 12.32 -4.32 -8.00
N GLU A 76 12.01 -3.18 -7.38
CA GLU A 76 11.30 -3.09 -6.10
C GLU A 76 10.02 -2.24 -6.19
N ALA A 77 9.02 -2.59 -5.39
CA ALA A 77 7.84 -1.78 -5.13
C ALA A 77 7.47 -1.91 -3.64
N TYR A 78 7.93 -0.96 -2.84
CA TYR A 78 7.72 -0.96 -1.38
C TYR A 78 6.41 -0.29 -0.98
N ALA A 79 5.95 -0.55 0.25
CA ALA A 79 4.86 0.13 0.95
C ALA A 79 3.63 0.43 0.05
N PRO A 80 2.89 -0.61 -0.35
CA PRO A 80 1.76 -0.43 -1.24
C PRO A 80 0.63 0.35 -0.54
N GLY A 81 0.12 1.39 -1.21
CA GLY A 81 -1.13 2.05 -0.85
C GLY A 81 -2.27 1.50 -1.67
N LEU A 82 -3.37 1.12 -1.00
CA LEU A 82 -4.57 0.58 -1.65
C LEU A 82 -5.82 1.40 -1.34
N VAL A 83 -6.77 1.39 -2.28
CA VAL A 83 -8.17 1.76 -2.01
C VAL A 83 -9.10 0.97 -2.91
N ALA A 84 -10.24 0.51 -2.39
CA ALA A 84 -11.32 -0.05 -3.17
C ALA A 84 -12.46 0.96 -3.30
N ILE A 85 -12.65 1.52 -4.51
CA ILE A 85 -13.69 2.50 -4.81
C ILE A 85 -14.23 2.26 -6.21
N ASP A 86 -15.49 2.62 -6.46
CA ASP A 86 -16.12 2.62 -7.79
C ASP A 86 -15.97 1.30 -8.57
N GLY A 87 -15.94 0.16 -7.86
CA GLY A 87 -15.84 -1.17 -8.45
C GLY A 87 -14.44 -1.61 -8.88
N PHE A 88 -13.40 -0.91 -8.41
CA PHE A 88 -11.99 -1.25 -8.63
C PHE A 88 -11.20 -1.32 -7.33
N ILE A 89 -10.13 -2.09 -7.31
CA ILE A 89 -9.00 -1.92 -6.39
C ILE A 89 -7.95 -1.09 -7.11
N TYR A 90 -7.46 -0.05 -6.45
CA TYR A 90 -6.34 0.78 -6.89
C TYR A 90 -5.11 0.44 -6.06
N TYR A 91 -3.94 0.44 -6.69
CA TYR A 91 -2.64 0.21 -6.08
C TYR A 91 -1.67 1.30 -6.50
N ALA A 92 -0.90 1.83 -5.56
CA ALA A 92 0.30 2.62 -5.82
C ALA A 92 1.43 2.16 -4.89
N ARG A 93 2.68 2.24 -5.36
CA ARG A 93 3.86 1.93 -4.54
C ARG A 93 4.33 3.15 -3.75
N LEU A 94 5.33 2.94 -2.90
CA LEU A 94 6.06 3.89 -2.05
C LEU A 94 6.08 5.34 -2.52
N ASP A 95 6.43 5.59 -3.78
CA ASP A 95 6.63 6.95 -4.31
C ASP A 95 5.36 7.57 -4.92
N GLY A 96 4.24 6.86 -4.95
CA GLY A 96 2.96 7.30 -5.51
C GLY A 96 2.97 7.61 -7.02
N SER A 97 4.08 7.36 -7.72
CA SER A 97 4.32 7.85 -9.08
C SER A 97 3.51 7.14 -10.15
N VAL A 98 3.13 5.89 -9.88
CA VAL A 98 2.32 5.05 -10.76
C VAL A 98 1.20 4.44 -9.95
N ALA A 99 -0.02 4.58 -10.46
CA ALA A 99 -1.19 3.88 -9.97
C ALA A 99 -1.68 2.88 -11.04
N ILE A 100 -1.98 1.67 -10.59
CA ILE A 100 -2.64 0.62 -11.38
C ILE A 100 -3.99 0.30 -10.74
N ARG A 101 -4.89 -0.34 -11.48
CA ARG A 101 -6.17 -0.79 -10.92
C ARG A 101 -6.64 -2.10 -11.53
N THR A 102 -7.59 -2.75 -10.86
CA THR A 102 -8.31 -3.92 -11.38
C THR A 102 -9.75 -3.93 -10.90
N SER A 103 -10.66 -4.43 -11.74
CA SER A 103 -12.04 -4.76 -11.35
C SER A 103 -12.23 -6.25 -11.04
N ASN A 104 -11.22 -7.09 -11.31
CA ASN A 104 -11.24 -8.53 -11.10
C ASN A 104 -9.88 -9.07 -10.59
N PRO A 105 -9.53 -8.79 -9.32
CA PRO A 105 -8.25 -9.23 -8.75
C PRO A 105 -8.05 -10.75 -8.69
N ASP A 106 -9.06 -11.58 -8.97
CA ASP A 106 -8.86 -13.03 -9.12
C ASP A 106 -8.24 -13.41 -10.48
N ASN A 107 -8.28 -12.50 -11.46
CA ASN A 107 -7.61 -12.63 -12.75
C ASN A 107 -6.36 -11.73 -12.79
N PRO A 108 -5.13 -12.28 -12.78
CA PRO A 108 -3.91 -11.48 -12.78
C PRO A 108 -3.77 -10.58 -14.02
N ASP A 109 -4.34 -10.98 -15.16
CA ASP A 109 -4.26 -10.21 -16.41
C ASP A 109 -5.26 -9.04 -16.47
N SER A 110 -6.09 -8.86 -15.43
CA SER A 110 -7.09 -7.78 -15.39
C SER A 110 -6.57 -6.45 -14.86
N TRP A 111 -5.34 -6.42 -14.38
CA TRP A 111 -4.70 -5.19 -13.92
C TRP A 111 -4.35 -4.31 -15.11
N GLU A 112 -4.56 -3.01 -14.96
CA GLU A 112 -4.26 -2.01 -15.96
C GLU A 112 -3.57 -0.79 -15.35
N LEU A 113 -2.73 -0.11 -16.14
CA LEU A 113 -2.21 1.19 -15.79
C LEU A 113 -3.37 2.18 -15.66
N PHE A 114 -3.53 2.77 -14.48
CA PHE A 114 -4.56 3.77 -14.23
C PHE A 114 -4.02 5.20 -14.42
N SER A 115 -2.87 5.52 -13.80
CA SER A 115 -2.32 6.87 -13.85
C SER A 115 -0.81 6.90 -13.62
N LYS A 116 -0.13 7.79 -14.37
CA LYS A 116 1.26 8.24 -14.13
C LYS A 116 1.33 9.68 -13.58
N LYS A 117 0.17 10.24 -13.24
CA LYS A 117 -0.01 11.57 -12.62
C LYS A 117 -0.41 11.46 -11.15
N ALA A 118 -0.49 10.24 -10.62
CA ALA A 118 -0.82 9.99 -9.24
C ALA A 118 0.13 10.78 -8.32
N PHE A 119 -0.43 11.34 -7.25
CA PHE A 119 0.35 12.19 -6.36
C PHE A 119 1.50 11.41 -5.73
N ALA A 120 2.71 11.93 -5.92
CA ALA A 120 3.90 11.34 -5.35
C ALA A 120 4.03 11.68 -3.85
N GLY A 121 3.62 10.74 -3.00
CA GLY A 121 3.75 10.81 -1.55
C GLY A 121 4.38 9.53 -1.02
N PHE A 122 5.34 9.65 -0.10
CA PHE A 122 6.04 8.51 0.53
C PHE A 122 5.06 7.70 1.39
N ASP A 123 5.03 6.37 1.30
CA ASP A 123 4.12 5.48 2.03
C ASP A 123 2.64 5.89 1.91
N PRO A 124 2.03 5.79 0.71
CA PRO A 124 0.68 6.26 0.48
C PRO A 124 -0.37 5.44 1.25
N ALA A 125 -1.29 6.13 1.93
CA ALA A 125 -2.50 5.57 2.52
C ALA A 125 -3.72 6.36 2.04
N TYR A 126 -4.63 5.69 1.35
CA TYR A 126 -5.79 6.33 0.75
C TYR A 126 -7.02 6.26 1.66
N PHE A 127 -7.79 7.34 1.70
CA PHE A 127 -9.01 7.44 2.49
C PHE A 127 -10.10 8.11 1.66
N LEU A 128 -11.17 7.37 1.36
CA LEU A 128 -12.40 7.94 0.81
C LEU A 128 -13.30 8.34 1.98
N ASP A 129 -13.53 9.64 2.13
CA ASP A 129 -14.38 10.19 3.19
C ASP A 129 -15.87 10.11 2.80
N ASP A 130 -16.77 10.29 3.77
CA ASP A 130 -18.22 10.19 3.60
C ASP A 130 -18.78 11.28 2.67
N ASP A 131 -18.05 12.38 2.48
CA ASP A 131 -18.40 13.45 1.53
C ASP A 131 -17.99 13.13 0.08
N GLY A 132 -17.45 11.93 -0.15
CA GLY A 132 -17.08 11.42 -1.47
C GLY A 132 -15.72 11.93 -1.97
N LYS A 133 -14.97 12.68 -1.16
CA LYS A 133 -13.60 13.12 -1.47
C LYS A 133 -12.59 12.05 -1.12
N LEU A 134 -11.63 11.86 -2.01
CA LEU A 134 -10.51 10.97 -1.81
C LEU A 134 -9.32 11.75 -1.28
N TYR A 135 -8.66 11.21 -0.28
CA TYR A 135 -7.46 11.77 0.33
C TYR A 135 -6.31 10.77 0.26
N ASN A 136 -5.09 11.28 0.08
CA ASN A 136 -3.87 10.53 0.31
C ASN A 136 -3.17 11.07 1.55
N TYR A 137 -3.00 10.20 2.54
CA TYR A 137 -2.11 10.39 3.66
C TYR A 137 -0.74 9.83 3.29
N SER A 138 0.32 10.60 3.52
CA SER A 138 1.69 10.17 3.16
C SER A 138 2.77 10.79 4.04
N GLY A 139 3.84 10.03 4.22
CA GLY A 139 5.14 10.46 4.73
C GLY A 139 5.72 9.57 5.82
N ALA A 140 7.06 9.57 5.94
CA ALA A 140 7.80 8.80 6.95
C ALA A 140 8.36 9.65 8.11
N LEU A 141 8.87 10.86 7.81
CA LEU A 141 9.42 11.79 8.82
C LEU A 141 8.46 12.93 9.17
N GLU A 142 7.46 13.15 8.33
CA GLU A 142 6.36 14.09 8.53
C GLU A 142 5.14 13.53 7.82
N SER A 143 3.99 13.54 8.48
CA SER A 143 2.75 13.01 7.92
C SER A 143 1.97 14.15 7.29
N ASN A 144 1.37 13.87 6.14
CA ASN A 144 0.67 14.87 5.35
C ASN A 144 -0.59 14.31 4.77
N VAL A 145 -1.51 15.20 4.42
CA VAL A 145 -2.71 14.85 3.68
C VAL A 145 -2.88 15.78 2.49
N VAL A 146 -3.32 15.20 1.37
CA VAL A 146 -3.72 15.93 0.17
C VAL A 146 -5.02 15.32 -0.36
N GLN A 147 -5.94 16.16 -0.83
CA GLN A 147 -7.12 15.69 -1.54
C GLN A 147 -6.71 15.28 -2.96
N LEU A 148 -7.28 14.21 -3.50
CA LEU A 148 -7.00 13.70 -4.82
C LEU A 148 -8.20 13.82 -5.77
N ASP A 149 -7.89 14.03 -7.05
CA ASP A 149 -8.85 13.84 -8.13
C ASP A 149 -9.04 12.34 -8.34
N LYS A 150 -10.28 11.85 -8.26
CA LYS A 150 -10.58 10.41 -8.40
C LYS A 150 -10.35 9.90 -9.82
N SER A 151 -10.26 10.77 -10.82
CA SER A 151 -10.09 10.38 -12.23
C SER A 151 -8.66 9.99 -12.58
N ASP A 152 -7.66 10.50 -11.87
CA ASP A 152 -6.24 10.20 -12.15
C ASP A 152 -5.32 10.18 -10.90
N PHE A 153 -5.88 10.32 -9.70
CA PHE A 153 -5.16 10.40 -8.42
C PHE A 153 -4.17 11.57 -8.33
N SER A 154 -4.28 12.59 -9.18
CA SER A 154 -3.49 13.81 -9.04
C SER A 154 -3.95 14.64 -7.85
N ALA A 155 -3.05 15.43 -7.26
CA ALA A 155 -3.37 16.28 -6.12
C ALA A 155 -4.29 17.44 -6.52
N MET A 156 -5.37 17.62 -5.76
CA MET A 156 -6.27 18.76 -5.85
C MET A 156 -5.82 19.87 -4.89
N GLY A 157 -5.50 21.03 -5.46
CA GLY A 157 -5.17 22.24 -4.70
C GLY A 157 -3.70 22.37 -4.30
N LYS A 158 -3.37 23.49 -3.65
CA LYS A 158 -1.98 23.93 -3.39
C LYS A 158 -1.35 23.38 -2.11
N THR A 159 -2.11 22.74 -1.22
CA THR A 159 -1.66 22.57 0.18
C THR A 159 -1.75 21.12 0.64
N ARG A 160 -0.60 20.45 0.56
CA ARG A 160 -0.21 19.38 1.49
C ARG A 160 -0.41 19.92 2.92
N LYS A 161 -1.41 19.43 3.65
CA LYS A 161 -1.55 19.80 5.06
C LYS A 161 -0.62 18.90 5.87
N GLN A 162 0.36 19.51 6.51
CA GLN A 162 1.21 18.81 7.47
C GLN A 162 0.38 18.48 8.72
N LEU A 163 0.32 17.19 9.05
CA LEU A 163 -0.41 16.68 10.21
C LEU A 163 0.49 16.61 11.44
N THR A 164 1.77 16.30 11.23
CA THR A 164 2.79 16.22 12.29
C THR A 164 3.99 17.08 11.91
N PRO A 165 4.57 17.85 12.86
CA PRO A 165 5.83 18.53 12.62
C PRO A 165 6.91 17.49 12.28
N LYS A 166 7.93 17.88 11.48
CA LYS A 166 9.07 17.00 11.20
C LYS A 166 9.61 16.43 12.52
N THR A 167 9.72 15.10 12.60
CA THR A 167 10.38 14.47 13.74
C THR A 167 11.79 15.04 13.85
N LYS A 168 12.09 15.64 15.00
CA LYS A 168 13.46 16.02 15.32
C LYS A 168 14.28 14.73 15.42
N THR A 169 15.58 14.80 15.16
CA THR A 169 16.51 13.65 15.16
C THR A 169 16.37 12.81 16.44
N ALA A 170 16.81 11.55 16.39
CA ALA A 170 16.80 10.64 17.55
C ALA A 170 17.43 11.26 18.82
N GLU A 171 18.38 12.19 18.64
CA GLU A 171 18.99 12.99 19.72
C GLU A 171 18.02 13.91 20.48
N VAL A 172 16.93 14.34 19.86
CA VAL A 172 15.91 15.17 20.51
C VAL A 172 14.85 14.31 21.19
N LEU A 173 14.52 13.16 20.62
CA LEU A 173 13.60 12.20 21.23
C LEU A 173 14.18 11.56 22.51
N SER A 174 15.50 11.41 22.60
CA SER A 174 16.17 10.87 23.80
C SER A 174 16.27 11.85 24.98
N ARG A 175 15.95 13.13 24.78
CA ARG A 175 16.06 14.19 25.80
C ARG A 175 14.73 14.70 26.34
N GLN A 176 13.59 14.23 25.82
CA GLN A 176 12.27 14.60 26.31
C GLN A 176 11.63 13.43 27.06
N SER A 177 11.39 13.61 28.35
CA SER A 177 10.54 12.71 29.14
C SER A 177 9.09 12.91 28.70
N TYR A 178 8.60 12.07 27.79
CA TYR A 178 7.18 11.99 27.49
C TYR A 178 6.48 11.30 28.65
N GLY A 179 5.77 12.07 29.47
CA GLY A 179 4.76 11.54 30.37
C GLY A 179 3.60 10.99 29.54
N LEU A 180 3.40 9.68 29.60
CA LEU A 180 2.18 9.03 29.13
C LEU A 180 1.06 9.42 30.09
N TYR A 181 0.23 10.39 29.70
CA TYR A 181 -1.07 10.57 30.33
C TYR A 181 -2.06 9.67 29.57
N TRP A 182 -2.51 8.63 30.25
CA TRP A 182 -3.70 7.85 29.90
C TRP A 182 -4.93 8.49 30.53
#